data_AF-A0A3A0C9P0-F1
#
_entry.id   AF-A0A3A0C9P0-F1
#
_cell.length_a   1.000
_cell.length_b   1.000
_cell.length_c   1.000
_cell.angle_alpha   90.00
_cell.angle_beta   90.00
_cell.angle_gamma   90.00
#
_symmetry.space_group_name_H-M   'P 1'
#
loop_
_entity.id
_entity.type
_entity.pdbx_description
1 polymer ?
#
loop_
_entity_poly.entity_id
_entity_poly.type
_entity_poly.pdbx_seq_one_letter_code
_entity_poly.pdbx_strand_id
1 'polypeptide(L)'
;MRAEDLLDRLEDRPFKPFRIHLSDGTMLTVPNAGMVIVGRSSVVLPSKFERDSEGRMLARHWRTISLLHVVQFSDLDERSNGRRRRKA
;
A
#
# COMPACT_ATOMS: atom_id res chain seq x y z
N MET A 1 8.60 7.63 10.35
CA MET A 1 8.14 6.27 10.70
C MET A 1 9.34 5.40 11.02
N ARG A 2 9.23 4.39 11.89
CA ARG A 2 10.24 3.34 12.08
C ARG A 2 9.93 2.11 11.22
N ALA A 3 10.86 1.17 11.14
CA ALA A 3 10.67 -0.06 10.37
C ALA A 3 9.67 -0.99 11.07
N GLU A 4 9.70 -1.04 12.39
CA GLU A 4 8.83 -1.85 13.23
C GLU A 4 7.36 -1.47 13.03
N ASP A 5 7.04 -0.17 12.96
CA ASP A 5 5.68 0.32 12.73
C ASP A 5 5.06 -0.24 11.43
N LEU A 6 5.88 -0.44 10.40
CA LEU A 6 5.43 -1.01 9.13
C LEU A 6 5.35 -2.54 9.19
N LEU A 7 6.28 -3.19 9.87
CA LEU A 7 6.27 -4.64 10.07
C LEU A 7 5.02 -5.06 10.86
N ASP A 8 4.67 -4.34 11.91
CA ASP A 8 3.46 -4.58 12.70
C ASP A 8 2.21 -4.59 11.80
N ARG A 9 2.09 -3.61 10.88
CA ARG A 9 1.00 -3.54 9.91
C ARG A 9 1.00 -4.69 8.89
N LEU A 10 2.17 -5.18 8.49
CA LEU A 10 2.29 -6.31 7.57
C LEU A 10 1.99 -7.65 8.25
N GLU A 11 2.23 -7.73 9.56
CA GLU A 11 2.04 -8.93 10.38
C GLU A 11 0.65 -9.01 11.04
N ASP A 12 -0.14 -7.94 10.99
CA ASP A 12 -1.53 -7.91 11.46
C ASP A 12 -2.32 -9.15 11.01
N ARG A 13 -3.03 -9.78 11.94
CA ARG A 13 -3.90 -10.94 11.71
C ARG A 13 -5.34 -10.62 12.16
N PRO A 14 -6.31 -10.52 11.23
CA PRO A 14 -6.17 -10.61 9.78
C PRO A 14 -5.43 -9.42 9.18
N PHE A 15 -4.74 -9.63 8.06
CA PHE A 15 -4.06 -8.55 7.34
C PHE A 15 -5.09 -7.53 6.85
N LYS A 16 -4.84 -6.26 7.15
CA LYS A 16 -5.67 -5.15 6.68
C LYS A 16 -4.93 -4.37 5.60
N PRO A 17 -5.43 -4.33 4.35
CA PRO A 17 -4.87 -3.48 3.31
C PRO A 17 -4.77 -2.02 3.78
N PHE A 18 -3.67 -1.34 3.45
CA PHE A 18 -3.44 0.04 3.89
C PHE A 18 -2.75 0.87 2.81
N ARG A 19 -2.71 2.19 3.03
CA ARG A 19 -1.96 3.16 2.23
C ARG A 19 -0.85 3.78 3.06
N ILE A 20 0.27 4.01 2.40
CA ILE A 20 1.44 4.73 2.89
C ILE A 20 1.37 6.14 2.31
N HIS A 21 1.38 7.15 3.17
CA HIS A 21 1.40 8.55 2.78
C HIS A 21 2.80 9.12 2.97
N LEU A 22 3.33 9.75 1.93
CA LEU A 22 4.65 10.37 1.94
C LEU A 22 4.55 11.88 2.16
N SER A 23 5.64 12.47 2.61
CA SER A 23 5.75 13.91 2.88
C SER A 23 5.58 14.80 1.64
N ASP A 24 5.74 14.23 0.44
CA ASP A 24 5.55 14.91 -0.84
C ASP A 24 4.08 14.84 -1.35
N GLY A 25 3.18 14.24 -0.56
CA GLY A 25 1.79 14.01 -0.94
C GLY A 25 1.53 12.74 -1.75
N THR A 26 2.58 11.97 -2.10
CA THR A 26 2.43 10.68 -2.77
C THR A 26 1.73 9.68 -1.85
N MET A 27 0.80 8.90 -2.42
CA MET A 27 0.12 7.80 -1.74
C MET A 27 0.44 6.48 -2.42
N LEU A 28 0.94 5.49 -1.67
CA LEU A 28 1.22 4.15 -2.17
C LEU A 28 0.30 3.14 -1.48
N THR A 29 -0.37 2.30 -2.27
CA THR A 29 -1.31 1.31 -1.74
C THR A 29 -0.62 -0.04 -1.56
N VAL A 30 -0.81 -0.65 -0.40
CA VAL A 30 -0.34 -2.00 -0.04
C VAL A 30 -1.56 -2.92 0.06
N PRO A 31 -1.97 -3.57 -1.04
CA PRO A 31 -3.17 -4.39 -1.05
C PRO A 31 -2.95 -5.77 -0.43
N ASN A 32 -1.70 -6.25 -0.33
CA ASN A 32 -1.32 -7.54 0.25
C ASN A 32 0.01 -7.42 1.00
N ALA A 33 0.17 -8.16 2.11
CA ALA A 33 1.39 -8.12 2.94
C ALA A 33 2.67 -8.51 2.18
N GLY A 34 2.59 -9.50 1.27
CA GLY A 34 3.75 -10.05 0.55
C GLY A 34 4.35 -9.14 -0.53
N MET A 35 3.87 -7.90 -0.67
CA MET A 35 4.29 -6.98 -1.74
C MET A 35 5.34 -5.95 -1.31
N VAL A 36 5.70 -5.97 -0.03
CA VAL A 36 6.56 -4.95 0.58
C VAL A 36 7.80 -5.62 1.14
N ILE A 37 8.96 -5.10 0.77
CA ILE A 37 10.24 -5.48 1.38
C ILE A 37 10.66 -4.32 2.28
N VAL A 38 10.75 -4.58 3.58
CA VAL A 38 11.14 -3.58 4.59
C VAL A 38 12.62 -3.72 4.87
N GLY A 39 13.38 -2.66 4.59
CA GLY A 39 14.75 -2.50 5.03
C GLY A 39 14.82 -1.66 6.32
N ARG A 40 16.02 -1.51 6.88
CA ARG A 40 16.23 -0.78 8.14
C ARG A 40 15.80 0.70 8.08
N SER A 41 15.96 1.36 6.93
CA SER A 41 15.65 2.79 6.74
C SER A 41 14.80 3.06 5.49
N SER A 42 14.45 2.03 4.75
CA SER A 42 13.79 2.14 3.46
C SER A 42 12.79 1.01 3.25
N VAL A 43 11.90 1.21 2.28
CA VAL A 43 10.89 0.24 1.90
C VAL A 43 10.86 0.15 0.39
N VAL A 44 10.83 -1.06 -0.13
CA VAL A 44 10.65 -1.34 -1.55
C VAL A 44 9.25 -1.88 -1.77
N LEU A 45 8.51 -1.22 -2.66
CA LEU A 45 7.16 -1.64 -3.03
C LEU A 45 6.83 -1.30 -4.49
N PRO A 46 5.91 -2.04 -5.12
CA PRO A 46 5.42 -1.69 -6.45
C PRO A 46 4.72 -0.32 -6.45
N SER A 47 4.94 0.44 -7.53
CA SER A 47 4.28 1.73 -7.77
C SER A 47 3.31 1.71 -8.94
N LYS A 48 3.46 0.75 -9.85
CA LYS A 48 2.56 0.55 -10.99
C LYS A 48 2.31 -0.93 -11.21
N PHE A 49 1.04 -1.25 -11.45
CA PHE A 49 0.59 -2.60 -11.78
C PHE A 49 0.01 -2.63 -13.19
N GLU A 50 0.16 -3.77 -13.84
CA GLU A 50 -0.48 -4.10 -15.10
C GLU A 50 -1.15 -5.47 -14.97
N ARG A 51 -2.18 -5.75 -15.76
CA ARG A 51 -2.73 -7.09 -15.89
C ARG A 51 -2.10 -7.78 -17.09
N ASP A 52 -1.64 -9.01 -16.91
CA ASP A 52 -1.20 -9.84 -18.03
C ASP A 52 -2.39 -10.38 -18.83
N SER A 53 -2.10 -11.14 -19.89
CA SER A 53 -3.09 -11.78 -20.75
C SER A 53 -3.99 -12.80 -20.01
N GLU A 54 -3.56 -13.29 -18.85
CA GLU A 54 -4.31 -14.22 -18.00
C GLU A 54 -5.04 -13.49 -16.84
N GLY A 55 -4.96 -12.16 -16.79
CA GLY A 55 -5.60 -11.33 -15.77
C GLY A 55 -4.85 -11.26 -14.43
N ARG A 56 -3.64 -11.80 -14.34
CA ARG A 56 -2.78 -11.71 -13.15
C ARG A 56 -2.22 -10.29 -13.01
N MET A 57 -2.12 -9.79 -11.78
CA MET A 57 -1.48 -8.50 -11.52
C MET A 57 0.04 -8.65 -11.49
N LEU A 58 0.73 -7.93 -12.37
CA LEU A 58 2.19 -7.85 -12.43
C LEU A 58 2.65 -6.45 -12.02
N ALA A 59 3.67 -6.39 -11.17
CA ALA A 59 4.35 -5.14 -10.86
C ALA A 59 5.25 -4.74 -12.03
N ARG A 60 4.95 -3.61 -12.69
CA ARG A 60 5.75 -3.06 -13.79
C ARG A 60 6.90 -2.20 -13.29
N HIS A 61 6.69 -1.52 -12.17
CA HIS A 61 7.66 -0.62 -11.58
C HIS A 61 7.66 -0.78 -10.07
N TRP A 62 8.85 -0.86 -9.49
CA TRP A 62 9.09 -0.79 -8.05
C TRP A 62 9.73 0.56 -7.71
N ARG A 63 9.43 1.05 -6.52
CA ARG A 63 10.06 2.24 -5.93
C ARG A 63 10.64 1.87 -4.58
N THR A 64 11.79 2.46 -4.29
CA THR A 64 12.37 2.49 -2.95
C THR A 64 12.03 3.84 -2.34
N ILE A 65 11.42 3.83 -1.15
CA ILE A 65 11.10 5.03 -0.39
C ILE A 65 11.87 5.01 0.93
N SER A 66 12.23 6.18 1.46
CA SER A 66 12.78 6.29 2.81
C SER A 66 11.65 6.25 3.83
N LEU A 67 11.84 5.51 4.92
CA LEU A 67 10.91 5.48 6.06
C LEU A 67 10.77 6.85 6.76
N LEU A 68 11.79 7.72 6.61
CA LEU A 68 11.76 9.10 7.12
C LEU A 68 10.73 9.97 6.40
N HIS A 69 10.43 9.67 5.13
CA HIS A 69 9.43 10.40 4.36
C HIS A 69 8.01 9.89 4.59
N VAL A 70 7.83 8.79 5.32
CA VAL A 70 6.50 8.27 5.61
C VAL A 70 5.91 9.03 6.78
N VAL A 71 4.76 9.67 6.52
CA VAL A 71 4.06 10.55 7.46
C VAL A 71 2.94 9.81 8.18
N GLN A 72 2.20 8.95 7.49
CA GLN A 72 1.07 8.21 8.09
C GLN A 72 0.75 6.93 7.31
N PHE A 73 0.08 6.00 8.00
CA PHE A 73 -0.63 4.89 7.40
C PHE A 73 -2.13 5.11 7.54
N SER A 74 -2.89 4.78 6.50
CA SER A 74 -4.36 4.77 6.57
C SER A 74 -4.89 3.46 6.05
N ASP A 75 -5.95 2.93 6.64
CA ASP A 75 -6.58 1.72 6.14
C ASP A 75 -7.14 1.97 4.73
N LEU A 76 -7.05 0.96 3.88
CA LEU A 76 -7.70 0.97 2.59
C LEU A 76 -9.09 0.40 2.85
N ASP A 77 -10.09 1.28 2.99
CA ASP A 77 -11.48 0.85 3.20
C ASP A 77 -11.81 -0.28 2.22
N GLU A 78 -12.30 -1.42 2.76
CA GLU A 78 -12.91 -2.46 1.95
C GLU A 78 -13.89 -1.76 1.04
N ARG A 79 -13.73 -1.96 -0.28
CA ARG A 79 -14.56 -1.34 -1.30
C ARG A 79 -16.01 -1.36 -0.85
N SER A 80 -16.51 -0.21 -0.41
CA SER A 80 -17.92 0.03 -0.43
C SER A 80 -18.28 0.03 -1.91
N ASN A 81 -18.72 -1.12 -2.41
CA ASN A 81 -19.59 -1.26 -3.58
C ASN A 81 -20.95 -0.57 -3.28
N GLY A 82 -20.92 0.61 -2.68
CA GLY A 82 -22.03 1.50 -2.44
C GLY A 82 -22.22 2.35 -3.67
N ARG A 83 -22.86 1.76 -4.68
CA ARG A 83 -23.70 2.43 -5.67
C ARG A 83 -24.26 3.71 -5.03
N ARG A 84 -23.65 4.88 -5.30
CA ARG A 84 -24.18 6.18 -4.85
C ARG A 84 -25.51 6.34 -5.57
N ARG A 85 -26.58 5.91 -4.92
CA ARG A 85 -27.96 6.15 -5.32
C ARG A 85 -28.09 7.67 -5.40
N ARG A 86 -28.13 8.19 -6.63
CA ARG A 86 -28.59 9.55 -6.94
C ARG A 86 -29.96 9.68 -6.26
N LYS A 87 -30.07 10.53 -5.23
CA LYS A 87 -31.38 10.98 -4.75
C LYS A 87 -31.72 12.27 -5.48
N ALA A 88 -32.98 12.25 -5.94
CA ALA A 88 -33.83 13.24 -6.60
C ALA A 88 -33.32 14.68 -6.64
#